data_AF-A0A7C3UQ04-F1
#
_entry.id   AF-A0A7C3UQ04-F1
#
_cell.length_a   1.000
_cell.length_b   1.000
_cell.length_c   1.000
_cell.angle_alpha   90.00
_cell.angle_beta   90.00
_cell.angle_gamma   90.00
#
_symmetry.space_group_name_H-M   'P 1'
#
loop_
_entity.id
_entity.type
_entity.pdbx_description
1 polymer ?
#
loop_
_entity_poly.entity_id
_entity_poly.type
_entity_poly.pdbx_seq_one_letter_code
_entity_poly.pdbx_strand_id
1 'polypeptide(L)'
;MNTKKKLVLVILLLFFFAYPGVRMNAVYETGKEKIAHFLLIEKDRMRTDMKGNETDMSIIFRSDKNLFWSIDHKKKSYTEITKEDVKKMKGKMEEGIKMMEEQMKHLPPGERRRLEEMMGGKMMRKEEMVTYKKVASGQKVNQWVCDKYEGYQGKEKVEEVWATDYPKIGIKPEEVKVIEEMGDFFSELIKGGAAQFYRFRPEKKEGEFFGVPVRIIGYEKGKKGFTMEIKEVKKETFNPQTFEVPKGYKKEKFGIEE
;
A
#
# COMPACT_ATOMS: atom_id res chain seq x y z
N MET A 1 15.44 -70.84 12.88
CA MET A 1 15.35 -69.75 13.88
C MET A 1 15.56 -68.44 13.14
N ASN A 2 14.50 -67.64 12.97
CA ASN A 2 14.41 -66.57 11.97
C ASN A 2 14.45 -65.19 12.66
N THR A 3 15.59 -64.52 12.62
CA THR A 3 15.83 -63.21 13.27
C THR A 3 15.33 -62.07 12.38
N LYS A 4 14.07 -61.67 12.56
CA LYS A 4 13.52 -60.46 11.93
C LYS A 4 14.15 -59.21 12.57
N LYS A 5 15.06 -58.55 11.84
CA LYS A 5 15.51 -57.18 12.14
C LYS A 5 14.32 -56.23 12.01
N LYS A 6 13.90 -55.59 13.11
CA LYS A 6 12.93 -54.50 13.09
C LYS A 6 13.63 -53.24 12.55
N LEU A 7 13.26 -52.81 11.36
CA LEU A 7 13.63 -51.51 10.81
C LEU A 7 12.79 -50.45 11.53
N VAL A 8 13.41 -49.64 12.39
CA VAL A 8 12.77 -48.49 13.03
C VAL A 8 12.85 -47.33 12.04
N LEU A 9 11.72 -47.00 11.40
CA LEU A 9 11.57 -45.82 10.56
C LEU A 9 11.39 -44.60 11.47
N VAL A 10 12.45 -43.81 11.63
CA VAL A 10 12.39 -42.52 12.33
C VAL A 10 11.77 -41.50 11.38
N ILE A 11 10.48 -41.24 11.52
CA ILE A 11 9.78 -40.14 10.83
C ILE A 11 10.18 -38.85 11.53
N LEU A 12 11.14 -38.12 10.95
CA LEU A 12 11.50 -36.78 11.37
C LEU A 12 10.35 -35.83 10.99
N LEU A 13 9.41 -35.62 11.90
CA LEU A 13 8.38 -34.59 11.79
C LEU A 13 9.06 -33.22 11.84
N LEU A 14 9.39 -32.66 10.67
CA LEU A 14 9.68 -31.25 10.52
C LEU A 14 8.40 -30.49 10.85
N PHE A 15 8.29 -30.04 12.11
CA PHE A 15 7.32 -29.03 12.50
C PHE A 15 7.66 -27.76 11.74
N PHE A 16 7.00 -27.55 10.59
CA PHE A 16 6.88 -26.23 10.01
C PHE A 16 6.14 -25.38 11.03
N PHE A 17 6.88 -24.63 11.84
CA PHE A 17 6.30 -23.55 12.63
C PHE A 17 5.71 -22.56 11.64
N ALA A 18 4.40 -22.67 11.39
CA ALA A 18 3.65 -21.65 10.69
C ALA A 18 3.68 -20.42 11.60
N TYR A 19 4.53 -19.45 11.25
CA TYR A 19 4.55 -18.17 11.93
C TYR A 19 3.24 -17.46 11.60
N PRO A 20 2.40 -17.12 12.61
CA PRO A 20 1.14 -16.46 12.35
C PRO A 20 1.41 -15.06 11.78
N GLY A 21 0.78 -14.76 10.65
CA GLY A 21 0.77 -13.43 10.06
C GLY A 21 -0.13 -12.45 10.83
N VAL A 22 -0.34 -11.27 10.25
CA VAL A 22 -1.18 -10.20 10.80
C VAL A 22 -2.39 -9.98 9.91
N ARG A 23 -3.59 -9.98 10.50
CA ARG A 23 -4.82 -9.47 9.88
C ARG A 23 -5.18 -8.14 10.53
N MET A 24 -5.42 -7.13 9.73
CA MET A 24 -5.83 -5.79 10.14
C MET A 24 -7.10 -5.40 9.38
N ASN A 25 -8.13 -4.98 10.10
CA ASN A 25 -9.36 -4.49 9.51
C ASN A 25 -9.44 -2.99 9.73
N ALA A 26 -9.67 -2.23 8.66
CA ALA A 26 -9.90 -0.81 8.70
C ALA A 26 -11.20 -0.46 7.98
N VAL A 27 -11.76 0.70 8.31
CA VAL A 27 -12.90 1.26 7.59
C VAL A 27 -12.46 2.59 7.03
N TYR A 28 -12.69 2.77 5.73
CA TYR A 28 -12.56 4.04 5.03
C TYR A 28 -13.95 4.62 4.80
N GLU A 29 -14.18 5.85 5.26
CA GLU A 29 -15.44 6.56 5.11
C GLU A 29 -15.21 7.83 4.30
N THR A 30 -15.99 8.01 3.22
CA THR A 30 -16.00 9.24 2.41
C THR A 30 -17.44 9.61 2.06
N GLY A 31 -17.89 10.78 2.51
CA GLY A 31 -19.31 11.17 2.40
C GLY A 31 -20.26 10.12 3.00
N LYS A 32 -21.06 9.47 2.15
CA LYS A 32 -21.98 8.38 2.53
C LYS A 32 -21.42 6.97 2.28
N GLU A 33 -20.28 6.87 1.61
CA GLU A 33 -19.67 5.60 1.28
C GLU A 33 -18.80 5.09 2.44
N LYS A 34 -18.89 3.78 2.68
CA LYS A 34 -18.00 3.07 3.59
C LYS A 34 -17.37 1.92 2.83
N ILE A 35 -16.05 1.85 2.87
CA ILE A 35 -15.25 0.80 2.27
C ILE A 35 -14.56 0.07 3.42
N ALA A 36 -14.81 -1.24 3.52
CA ALA A 36 -14.06 -2.11 4.41
C ALA A 36 -12.72 -2.44 3.77
N HIS A 37 -11.64 -2.24 4.51
CA HIS A 37 -10.29 -2.61 4.11
C HIS A 37 -9.81 -3.76 4.98
N PHE A 38 -9.33 -4.83 4.36
CA PHE A 38 -8.67 -5.94 5.06
C PHE A 38 -7.23 -6.01 4.60
N LEU A 39 -6.31 -5.95 5.53
CA LEU A 39 -4.89 -6.06 5.28
C LEU A 39 -4.36 -7.34 5.94
N LEU A 40 -3.80 -8.22 5.13
CA LEU A 40 -3.16 -9.46 5.55
C LEU A 40 -1.65 -9.35 5.27
N ILE A 41 -0.82 -9.65 6.25
CA ILE A 41 0.63 -9.53 6.16
C ILE A 41 1.27 -10.83 6.65
N GLU A 42 2.09 -11.43 5.80
CA GLU A 42 3.06 -12.46 6.18
C GLU A 42 4.47 -12.00 5.77
N LYS A 43 5.50 -12.73 6.18
CA LYS A 43 6.91 -12.36 5.98
C LYS A 43 7.33 -12.03 4.53
N ASP A 44 6.63 -12.54 3.52
CA ASP A 44 7.00 -12.48 2.10
C ASP A 44 5.83 -12.11 1.18
N ARG A 45 4.67 -11.79 1.74
CA ARG A 45 3.46 -11.46 0.99
C ARG A 45 2.49 -10.62 1.78
N MET A 46 1.77 -9.79 1.06
CA MET A 46 0.79 -8.88 1.60
C MET A 46 -0.45 -8.90 0.71
N ARG A 47 -1.64 -8.88 1.32
CA ARG A 47 -2.91 -8.77 0.61
C ARG A 47 -3.75 -7.67 1.21
N THR A 48 -4.37 -6.90 0.32
CA THR A 48 -5.28 -5.82 0.62
C THR A 48 -6.60 -6.12 -0.07
N ASP A 49 -7.67 -6.31 0.70
CA ASP A 49 -9.03 -6.37 0.16
C ASP A 49 -9.74 -5.05 0.42
N MET A 50 -10.45 -4.53 -0.59
CA MET A 50 -11.26 -3.33 -0.50
C MET A 50 -12.68 -3.68 -0.92
N LYS A 51 -13.63 -3.51 0.00
CA LYS A 51 -15.03 -3.87 -0.22
C LYS A 51 -15.96 -2.73 0.17
N GLY A 52 -16.61 -2.14 -0.82
CA GLY A 52 -17.67 -1.13 -0.69
C GLY A 52 -18.86 -1.49 -1.56
N ASN A 53 -19.74 -0.52 -1.81
CA ASN A 53 -20.90 -0.74 -2.69
C ASN A 53 -20.44 -0.95 -4.15
N GLU A 54 -19.57 -0.07 -4.62
CA GLU A 54 -19.06 -0.09 -6.00
C GLU A 54 -17.67 -0.74 -6.12
N THR A 55 -16.97 -0.92 -5.01
CA THR A 55 -15.61 -1.49 -4.97
C THR A 55 -15.62 -2.94 -4.45
N ASP A 56 -15.02 -3.87 -5.18
CA ASP A 56 -14.68 -5.21 -4.68
C ASP A 56 -13.37 -5.67 -5.35
N MET A 57 -12.26 -5.28 -4.73
CA MET A 57 -10.92 -5.37 -5.31
C MET A 57 -9.95 -6.01 -4.31
N SER A 58 -9.00 -6.79 -4.82
CA SER A 58 -7.80 -7.17 -4.06
C SER A 58 -6.53 -6.63 -4.69
N ILE A 59 -5.56 -6.29 -3.87
CA ILE A 59 -4.16 -6.12 -4.27
C ILE A 59 -3.35 -7.15 -3.50
N ILE A 60 -2.55 -7.95 -4.21
CA ILE A 60 -1.68 -8.96 -3.61
C ILE A 60 -0.25 -8.66 -4.03
N PHE A 61 0.63 -8.37 -3.07
CA PHE A 61 2.06 -8.27 -3.28
C PHE A 61 2.76 -9.58 -2.88
N ARG A 62 3.68 -10.03 -3.74
CA ARG A 62 4.46 -11.26 -3.57
C ARG A 62 5.93 -10.90 -3.66
N SER A 63 6.57 -10.71 -2.51
CA SER A 63 8.01 -10.44 -2.44
C SER A 63 8.81 -11.63 -2.97
N ASP A 64 8.40 -12.85 -2.60
CA ASP A 64 8.99 -14.10 -3.09
C ASP A 64 8.96 -14.25 -4.62
N LYS A 65 8.00 -13.62 -5.29
CA LYS A 65 7.84 -13.63 -6.76
C LYS A 65 8.19 -12.32 -7.45
N ASN A 66 8.52 -11.26 -6.71
CA ASN A 66 8.76 -9.90 -7.22
C ASN A 66 7.65 -9.39 -8.17
N LEU A 67 6.39 -9.57 -7.77
CA LEU A 67 5.23 -9.11 -8.53
C LEU A 67 4.11 -8.64 -7.61
N PHE A 68 3.14 -7.94 -8.20
CA PHE A 68 1.84 -7.79 -7.58
C PHE A 68 0.71 -8.12 -8.56
N TRP A 69 -0.43 -8.51 -7.99
CA TRP A 69 -1.68 -8.66 -8.69
C TRP A 69 -2.67 -7.61 -8.22
N SER A 70 -3.31 -6.93 -9.16
CA SER A 70 -4.56 -6.20 -8.94
C SER A 70 -5.70 -7.07 -9.42
N ILE A 71 -6.69 -7.35 -8.57
CA ILE A 71 -7.76 -8.29 -8.83
C ILE A 71 -9.10 -7.56 -8.72
N ASP A 72 -9.92 -7.66 -9.76
CA ASP A 72 -11.31 -7.19 -9.76
C ASP A 72 -12.24 -8.40 -9.56
N HIS A 73 -12.86 -8.48 -8.38
CA HIS A 73 -13.72 -9.60 -8.04
C HIS A 73 -15.08 -9.55 -8.76
N LYS A 74 -15.54 -8.36 -9.14
CA LYS A 74 -16.79 -8.20 -9.90
C LYS A 74 -16.62 -8.71 -11.33
N LYS A 75 -15.48 -8.40 -11.95
CA LYS A 75 -15.15 -8.86 -13.32
C LYS A 75 -14.54 -10.26 -13.37
N LYS A 76 -14.09 -10.79 -12.23
CA LYS A 76 -13.29 -12.02 -12.16
C LYS A 76 -12.07 -11.94 -13.07
N SER A 77 -11.39 -10.80 -13.02
CA SER A 77 -10.16 -10.57 -13.77
C SER A 77 -9.06 -10.05 -12.87
N TYR A 78 -7.83 -10.16 -13.37
CA TYR A 78 -6.68 -9.64 -12.66
C TYR A 78 -5.62 -9.16 -13.63
N THR A 79 -4.80 -8.25 -13.15
CA THR A 79 -3.63 -7.76 -13.85
C THR A 79 -2.40 -8.09 -13.01
N GLU A 80 -1.39 -8.65 -13.66
CA GLU A 80 -0.09 -8.95 -13.06
C GLU A 80 0.91 -7.91 -13.50
N ILE A 81 1.66 -7.39 -12.52
CA ILE A 81 2.68 -6.38 -12.75
C ILE A 81 3.94 -6.86 -12.06
N THR A 82 4.94 -7.14 -12.87
CA THR A 82 6.26 -7.57 -12.42
C THR A 82 7.19 -6.38 -12.21
N LYS A 83 8.33 -6.61 -11.56
CA LYS A 83 9.38 -5.60 -11.47
C LYS A 83 9.91 -5.14 -12.85
N GLU A 84 9.88 -6.02 -13.85
CA GLU A 84 10.27 -5.65 -15.21
C GLU A 84 9.25 -4.73 -15.88
N ASP A 85 7.96 -5.00 -15.67
CA ASP A 85 6.88 -4.13 -16.18
C ASP A 85 6.99 -2.73 -15.57
N VAL A 86 7.27 -2.65 -14.26
CA VAL A 86 7.57 -1.39 -13.56
C VAL A 86 8.70 -0.62 -14.24
N LYS A 87 9.83 -1.28 -14.53
CA LYS A 87 10.96 -0.64 -15.21
C LYS A 87 10.62 -0.18 -16.63
N LYS A 88 9.87 -0.99 -17.38
CA LYS A 88 9.41 -0.63 -18.73
C LYS A 88 8.48 0.58 -18.70
N MET A 89 7.55 0.62 -17.75
CA MET A 89 6.67 1.78 -17.56
C MET A 89 7.47 3.04 -17.24
N LYS A 90 8.45 2.95 -16.34
CA LYS A 90 9.30 4.08 -16.00
C LYS A 90 10.01 4.60 -17.24
N GLY A 91 10.60 3.72 -18.06
CA GLY A 91 11.21 4.08 -19.33
C GLY A 91 10.25 4.80 -20.27
N LYS A 92 9.07 4.22 -20.52
CA LYS A 92 8.04 4.85 -21.37
C LYS A 92 7.54 6.18 -20.81
N MET A 93 7.43 6.31 -19.50
CA MET A 93 7.05 7.57 -18.85
C MET A 93 8.13 8.65 -19.05
N GLU A 94 9.40 8.29 -18.86
CA GLU A 94 10.53 9.20 -19.11
C GLU A 94 10.64 9.61 -20.59
N GLU A 95 10.40 8.68 -21.52
CA GLU A 95 10.33 8.95 -22.96
C GLU A 95 9.16 9.87 -23.30
N GLY A 96 7.97 9.59 -22.77
CA GLY A 96 6.79 10.44 -22.95
C GLY A 96 7.01 11.87 -22.43
N ILE A 97 7.67 12.02 -21.27
CA ILE A 97 8.05 13.33 -20.72
C ILE A 97 9.02 14.04 -21.67
N LYS A 98 10.04 13.35 -22.21
CA LYS A 98 10.98 13.94 -23.17
C LYS A 98 10.31 14.38 -24.47
N MET A 99 9.48 13.53 -25.07
CA MET A 99 8.74 13.88 -26.30
C MET A 99 7.84 15.09 -26.08
N MET A 100 7.17 15.14 -24.93
CA MET A 100 6.36 16.27 -24.52
C MET A 100 7.20 17.53 -24.33
N GLU A 101 8.35 17.45 -23.66
CA GLU A 101 9.30 18.56 -23.51
C GLU A 101 9.79 19.09 -24.87
N GLU A 102 10.05 18.20 -25.83
CA GLU A 102 10.41 18.59 -27.19
C GLU A 102 9.27 19.30 -27.92
N GLN A 103 8.05 18.76 -27.86
CA GLN A 103 6.87 19.42 -28.44
C GLN A 103 6.63 20.80 -27.81
N MET A 104 6.84 20.94 -26.49
CA MET A 104 6.73 22.22 -25.79
C MET A 104 7.74 23.27 -26.25
N LYS A 105 8.92 22.89 -26.76
CA LYS A 105 9.89 23.85 -27.34
C LYS A 105 9.38 24.52 -28.61
N HIS A 106 8.47 23.86 -29.34
CA HIS A 106 7.92 24.36 -30.59
C HIS A 106 6.63 25.16 -30.41
N LEU A 107 6.08 25.25 -29.20
CA LEU A 107 4.87 26.00 -28.91
C LEU A 107 5.16 27.49 -28.68
N PRO A 108 4.29 28.39 -29.17
CA PRO A 108 4.31 29.81 -28.78
C PRO A 108 4.26 29.97 -27.25
N PRO A 109 4.89 31.01 -26.67
CA PRO A 109 5.01 31.16 -25.22
C PRO A 109 3.66 31.13 -24.46
N GLY A 110 2.60 31.69 -25.04
CA GLY A 110 1.26 31.68 -24.44
C GLY A 110 0.60 30.30 -24.42
N GLU A 111 0.81 29.49 -25.46
CA GLU A 111 0.27 28.13 -25.56
C GLU A 111 1.07 27.16 -24.71
N ARG A 112 2.41 27.31 -24.71
CA ARG A 112 3.29 26.57 -23.81
C ARG A 112 2.89 26.78 -22.36
N ARG A 113 2.64 28.02 -21.94
CA ARG A 113 2.25 28.33 -20.55
C ARG A 113 0.89 27.73 -20.18
N ARG A 114 -0.09 27.77 -21.09
CA ARG A 114 -1.39 27.09 -20.87
C ARG A 114 -1.24 25.58 -20.78
N LEU A 115 -0.39 24.98 -21.63
CA LEU A 115 -0.13 23.55 -21.60
C LEU A 115 0.63 23.17 -20.32
N GLU A 116 1.65 23.93 -19.93
CA GLU A 116 2.36 23.76 -18.64
C GLU A 116 1.41 23.92 -17.45
N GLU A 117 0.41 24.80 -17.49
CA GLU A 117 -0.61 24.93 -16.45
C GLU A 117 -1.59 23.73 -16.42
N MET A 118 -2.01 23.24 -17.60
CA MET A 118 -2.89 22.06 -17.71
C MET A 118 -2.17 20.75 -17.34
N MET A 119 -0.92 20.59 -17.74
CA MET A 119 -0.08 19.41 -17.48
C MET A 119 0.55 19.46 -16.09
N GLY A 120 1.06 20.63 -15.68
CA GLY A 120 1.58 20.92 -14.35
C GLY A 120 0.50 20.88 -13.26
N GLY A 121 -0.78 20.99 -13.62
CA GLY A 121 -1.88 20.79 -12.66
C GLY A 121 -2.06 19.34 -12.20
N LYS A 122 -1.60 18.33 -12.96
CA LYS A 122 -1.86 16.90 -12.66
C LYS A 122 -0.65 15.97 -12.74
N MET A 123 0.41 16.32 -13.48
CA MET A 123 1.54 15.43 -13.77
C MET A 123 2.88 15.97 -13.26
N MET A 124 3.02 17.30 -13.14
CA MET A 124 4.25 17.98 -12.72
C MET A 124 4.09 18.95 -11.55
N ARG A 125 2.92 19.07 -10.93
CA ARG A 125 2.86 19.72 -9.62
C ARG A 125 3.75 18.86 -8.73
N LYS A 126 4.89 19.44 -8.30
CA LYS A 126 5.37 19.19 -6.95
C LYS A 126 4.19 19.62 -6.06
N GLU A 127 3.21 18.73 -5.90
CA GLU A 127 2.34 18.81 -4.74
C GLU A 127 3.32 18.93 -3.58
N GLU A 128 3.27 20.06 -2.89
CA GLU A 128 4.13 20.25 -1.74
C GLU A 128 3.94 19.02 -0.86
N MET A 129 5.03 18.33 -0.56
CA MET A 129 4.94 17.13 0.24
C MET A 129 4.31 17.51 1.57
N VAL A 130 3.33 16.72 2.02
CA VAL A 130 2.68 16.97 3.30
C VAL A 130 3.73 16.89 4.39
N THR A 131 3.85 17.97 5.16
CA THR A 131 4.75 18.04 6.32
C THR A 131 3.94 17.85 7.60
N TYR A 132 4.48 17.06 8.52
CA TYR A 132 3.78 16.68 9.74
C TYR A 132 4.39 17.35 10.95
N LYS A 133 3.52 17.86 11.81
CA LYS A 133 3.86 18.32 13.14
C LYS A 133 3.17 17.45 14.17
N LYS A 134 3.92 16.89 15.11
CA LYS A 134 3.34 16.24 16.29
C LYS A 134 2.72 17.32 17.19
N VAL A 135 1.44 17.16 17.51
CA VAL A 135 0.68 18.14 18.30
C VAL A 135 0.17 17.60 19.63
N ALA A 136 0.09 16.28 19.78
CA ALA A 136 -0.24 15.63 21.05
C ALA A 136 0.35 14.22 21.13
N SER A 137 0.54 13.75 22.36
CA SER A 137 0.98 12.39 22.66
C SER A 137 0.03 11.72 23.66
N GLY A 138 0.02 10.40 23.70
CA GLY A 138 -0.80 9.63 24.64
C GLY A 138 -2.31 9.62 24.31
N GLN A 139 -2.69 10.00 23.09
CA GLN A 139 -4.09 10.03 22.66
C GLN A 139 -4.60 8.59 22.48
N LYS A 140 -5.85 8.33 22.88
CA LYS A 140 -6.45 7.00 22.74
C LYS A 140 -7.33 6.93 21.49
N VAL A 141 -7.05 5.95 20.63
CA VAL A 141 -7.90 5.59 19.48
C VAL A 141 -8.19 4.10 19.60
N ASN A 142 -9.45 3.73 19.82
CA ASN A 142 -9.84 2.36 20.16
C ASN A 142 -8.99 1.83 21.34
N GLN A 143 -8.27 0.71 21.15
CA GLN A 143 -7.35 0.15 22.14
C GLN A 143 -5.92 0.73 22.10
N TRP A 144 -5.57 1.57 21.12
CA TRP A 144 -4.19 2.02 20.93
C TRP A 144 -3.94 3.40 21.52
N VAL A 145 -2.76 3.53 22.13
CA VAL A 145 -2.19 4.81 22.56
C VAL A 145 -1.31 5.35 21.43
N CYS A 146 -1.56 6.60 21.05
CA CYS A 146 -1.09 7.20 19.80
C CYS A 146 -0.50 8.59 20.02
N ASP A 147 0.38 8.97 19.11
CA ASP A 147 0.75 10.36 18.86
C ASP A 147 -0.17 10.94 17.78
N LYS A 148 -0.65 12.17 17.99
CA LYS A 148 -1.42 12.92 17.00
C LYS A 148 -0.48 13.86 16.24
N TYR A 149 -0.59 13.81 14.93
CA TYR A 149 0.10 14.67 13.99
C TYR A 149 -0.91 15.48 13.17
N GLU A 150 -0.58 16.71 12.86
CA GLU A 150 -1.27 17.52 11.85
C GLU A 150 -0.39 17.57 10.59
N GLY A 151 -0.97 17.26 9.44
CA GLY A 151 -0.32 17.29 8.13
C GLY A 151 -0.69 18.55 7.37
N TYR A 152 0.32 19.24 6.86
CA TYR A 152 0.17 20.53 6.16
C TYR A 152 0.77 20.49 4.76
N GLN A 153 0.02 21.08 3.83
CA GLN A 153 0.53 21.46 2.52
C GLN A 153 0.64 22.99 2.50
N GLY A 154 1.88 23.49 2.56
CA GLY A 154 2.15 24.89 2.81
C GLY A 154 1.58 25.34 4.16
N LYS A 155 0.58 26.23 4.13
CA LYS A 155 -0.15 26.71 5.32
C LYS A 155 -1.49 26.02 5.55
N GLU A 156 -1.95 25.22 4.59
CA GLU A 156 -3.24 24.56 4.67
C GLU A 156 -3.10 23.23 5.41
N LYS A 157 -3.92 23.03 6.45
CA LYS A 157 -4.04 21.72 7.10
C LYS A 157 -4.86 20.81 6.18
N VAL A 158 -4.21 19.78 5.66
CA VAL A 158 -4.83 18.82 4.74
C VAL A 158 -5.22 17.53 5.44
N GLU A 159 -4.66 17.25 6.62
CA GLU A 159 -5.03 16.05 7.38
C GLU A 159 -4.60 16.05 8.85
N GLU A 160 -5.14 15.08 9.57
CA GLU A 160 -4.71 14.67 10.90
C GLU A 160 -4.44 13.16 10.92
N VAL A 161 -3.36 12.75 11.60
CA VAL A 161 -2.95 11.35 11.70
C VAL A 161 -2.76 10.99 13.17
N TRP A 162 -3.33 9.88 13.60
CA TRP A 162 -3.03 9.24 14.87
C TRP A 162 -2.23 7.99 14.59
N ALA A 163 -0.97 7.97 15.02
CA ALA A 163 -0.06 6.86 14.76
C ALA A 163 0.44 6.23 16.05
N THR A 164 0.67 4.91 16.00
CA THR A 164 1.25 4.12 17.09
C THR A 164 2.44 3.30 16.58
N ASP A 165 3.27 2.80 17.48
CA ASP A 165 4.44 2.00 17.11
C ASP A 165 4.02 0.61 16.59
N TYR A 166 4.75 0.05 15.62
CA TYR A 166 4.47 -1.27 15.04
C TYR A 166 4.28 -2.39 16.08
N PRO A 167 5.15 -2.54 17.10
CA PRO A 167 4.99 -3.60 18.09
C PRO A 167 3.73 -3.44 18.94
N LYS A 168 3.26 -2.19 19.17
CA LYS A 168 2.05 -1.91 19.96
C LYS A 168 0.77 -2.34 19.26
N ILE A 169 0.81 -2.49 17.94
CA ILE A 169 -0.30 -3.03 17.14
C ILE A 169 -0.03 -4.48 16.69
N GLY A 170 1.02 -5.12 17.19
CA GLY A 170 1.33 -6.51 16.91
C GLY A 170 2.02 -6.76 15.57
N ILE A 171 2.58 -5.73 14.92
CA ILE A 171 3.42 -5.89 13.72
C ILE A 171 4.87 -6.04 14.16
N LYS A 172 5.53 -7.10 13.70
CA LYS A 172 6.92 -7.49 13.99
C LYS A 172 7.86 -7.06 12.86
N PRO A 173 9.18 -7.06 13.08
CA PRO A 173 10.16 -6.65 12.06
C PRO A 173 10.04 -7.40 10.73
N GLU A 174 9.69 -8.69 10.73
CA GLU A 174 9.54 -9.47 9.50
C GLU A 174 8.35 -8.99 8.66
N GLU A 175 7.29 -8.52 9.31
CA GLU A 175 6.12 -7.95 8.65
C GLU A 175 6.37 -6.49 8.24
N VAL A 176 7.20 -5.75 8.98
CA VAL A 176 7.68 -4.43 8.53
C VAL A 176 8.51 -4.56 7.25
N LYS A 177 9.35 -5.59 7.15
CA LYS A 177 10.19 -5.81 5.98
C LYS A 177 9.38 -5.97 4.68
N VAL A 178 8.29 -6.75 4.70
CA VAL A 178 7.46 -6.91 3.48
C VAL A 178 6.74 -5.61 3.10
N ILE A 179 6.39 -4.77 4.08
CA ILE A 179 5.82 -3.43 3.84
C ILE A 179 6.86 -2.55 3.14
N GLU A 180 8.11 -2.60 3.58
CA GLU A 180 9.24 -1.87 2.97
C GLU A 180 9.52 -2.37 1.55
N GLU A 181 9.57 -3.69 1.33
CA GLU A 181 9.78 -4.29 0.01
C GLU A 181 8.67 -3.91 -0.98
N MET A 182 7.43 -3.84 -0.52
CA MET A 182 6.32 -3.31 -1.33
C MET A 182 6.52 -1.83 -1.64
N GLY A 183 7.03 -1.05 -0.67
CA GLY A 183 7.42 0.35 -0.85
C GLY A 183 8.44 0.56 -1.94
N ASP A 184 9.51 -0.21 -1.89
CA ASP A 184 10.59 -0.16 -2.85
C ASP A 184 10.10 -0.54 -4.25
N PHE A 185 9.27 -1.58 -4.36
CA PHE A 185 8.66 -2.02 -5.62
C PHE A 185 7.95 -0.88 -6.35
N PHE A 186 7.17 -0.06 -5.64
CA PHE A 186 6.42 1.05 -6.24
C PHE A 186 7.18 2.38 -6.30
N SER A 187 8.25 2.54 -5.50
CA SER A 187 9.09 3.75 -5.52
C SER A 187 9.72 4.01 -6.89
N GLU A 188 9.92 2.95 -7.68
CA GLU A 188 10.43 3.03 -9.05
C GLU A 188 9.43 3.68 -10.02
N LEU A 189 8.12 3.65 -9.75
CA LEU A 189 7.07 4.23 -10.59
C LEU A 189 6.63 5.62 -10.14
N ILE A 190 6.36 5.79 -8.85
CA ILE A 190 5.76 7.00 -8.30
C ILE A 190 6.63 7.46 -7.13
N LYS A 191 7.08 8.72 -7.17
CA LYS A 191 7.73 9.35 -6.01
C LYS A 191 6.76 9.28 -4.82
N GLY A 192 7.12 8.48 -3.81
CA GLY A 192 6.28 8.20 -2.65
C GLY A 192 5.87 6.73 -2.47
N GLY A 193 5.97 5.86 -3.50
CA GLY A 193 5.84 4.40 -3.37
C GLY A 193 4.65 3.88 -2.55
N ALA A 194 4.86 2.82 -1.75
CA ALA A 194 3.83 2.23 -0.86
C ALA A 194 3.32 3.17 0.24
N ALA A 195 3.97 4.32 0.44
CA ALA A 195 3.45 5.34 1.33
C ALA A 195 2.08 5.88 0.90
N GLN A 196 1.63 5.58 -0.31
CA GLN A 196 0.29 5.92 -0.81
C GLN A 196 -0.81 4.92 -0.39
N PHE A 197 -0.49 3.64 -0.21
CA PHE A 197 -1.53 2.61 0.01
C PHE A 197 -1.94 2.46 1.49
N TYR A 198 -0.97 2.54 2.42
CA TYR A 198 -1.24 2.42 3.87
C TYR A 198 -0.51 3.45 4.73
N ARG A 199 0.38 4.23 4.12
CA ARG A 199 1.10 5.33 4.77
C ARG A 199 1.87 4.88 6.03
N PHE A 200 2.32 3.63 6.03
CA PHE A 200 3.17 3.09 7.09
C PHE A 200 4.53 3.79 7.02
N ARG A 201 5.02 4.27 8.16
CA ARG A 201 6.29 5.00 8.28
C ARG A 201 7.24 4.24 9.19
N PRO A 202 8.05 3.31 8.64
CA PRO A 202 8.94 2.45 9.44
C PRO A 202 10.13 3.22 10.02
N GLU A 203 10.48 4.34 9.40
CA GLU A 203 11.60 5.20 9.81
C GLU A 203 11.09 6.53 10.36
N LYS A 204 11.78 7.05 11.40
CA LYS A 204 11.55 8.42 11.87
C LYS A 204 12.29 9.39 10.96
N LYS A 205 11.55 10.26 10.28
CA LYS A 205 12.09 11.34 9.46
C LYS A 205 11.52 12.68 9.90
N GLU A 206 12.35 13.70 9.88
CA GLU A 206 11.90 15.06 10.16
C GLU A 206 10.85 15.49 9.12
N GLY A 207 9.79 16.16 9.59
CA GLY A 207 8.67 16.54 8.73
C GLY A 207 7.74 15.39 8.34
N GLU A 208 7.97 14.16 8.81
CA GLU A 208 7.07 13.00 8.64
C GLU A 208 6.46 12.58 9.99
N PHE A 209 5.30 11.93 9.95
CA PHE A 209 4.84 11.17 11.12
C PHE A 209 5.56 9.81 11.18
N PHE A 210 5.58 9.19 12.35
CA PHE A 210 6.20 7.89 12.57
C PHE A 210 5.17 6.83 12.98
N GLY A 211 5.34 5.61 12.48
CA GLY A 211 4.58 4.43 12.91
C GLY A 211 3.42 4.05 12.00
N VAL A 212 2.48 3.32 12.58
CA VAL A 212 1.27 2.79 11.92
C VAL A 212 0.11 3.75 12.20
N PRO A 213 -0.48 4.37 11.17
CA PRO A 213 -1.65 5.23 11.33
C PRO A 213 -2.86 4.36 11.70
N VAL A 214 -3.38 4.53 12.91
CA VAL A 214 -4.61 3.87 13.37
C VAL A 214 -5.86 4.68 13.06
N ARG A 215 -5.70 5.99 12.85
CA ARG A 215 -6.74 6.87 12.33
C ARG A 215 -6.12 7.96 11.45
N ILE A 216 -6.79 8.26 10.35
CA ILE A 216 -6.49 9.40 9.48
C ILE A 216 -7.78 10.15 9.23
N ILE A 217 -7.73 11.48 9.31
CA ILE A 217 -8.81 12.36 8.85
C ILE A 217 -8.21 13.24 7.76
N GLY A 218 -8.70 13.11 6.53
CA GLY A 218 -8.33 13.99 5.43
C GLY A 218 -9.32 15.13 5.29
N TYR A 219 -8.81 16.29 4.89
CA TYR A 219 -9.60 17.48 4.61
C TYR A 219 -9.48 17.87 3.14
N GLU A 220 -10.61 18.27 2.56
CA GLU A 220 -10.68 18.89 1.26
C GLU A 220 -11.36 20.24 1.41
N LYS A 221 -10.66 21.32 1.03
CA LYS A 221 -11.16 22.71 1.14
C LYS A 221 -11.63 23.04 2.57
N GLY A 222 -10.85 22.62 3.57
CA GLY A 222 -11.15 22.82 4.99
C GLY A 222 -12.31 21.99 5.56
N LYS A 223 -12.98 21.15 4.75
CA LYS A 223 -14.02 20.23 5.21
C LYS A 223 -13.48 18.82 5.29
N LYS A 224 -14.00 18.03 6.23
CA LYS A 224 -13.66 16.62 6.35
C LYS A 224 -14.04 15.88 5.06
N GLY A 225 -13.04 15.43 4.31
CA GLY A 225 -13.21 14.69 3.05
C GLY A 225 -13.38 13.19 3.33
N PHE A 226 -12.44 12.61 4.10
CA PHE A 226 -12.48 11.19 4.42
C PHE A 226 -12.02 10.89 5.86
N THR A 227 -12.29 9.66 6.31
CA THR A 227 -11.65 9.07 7.49
C THR A 227 -11.25 7.64 7.21
N MET A 228 -10.04 7.28 7.62
CA MET A 228 -9.63 5.89 7.75
C MET A 228 -9.46 5.58 9.23
N GLU A 229 -9.96 4.44 9.69
CA GLU A 229 -9.72 3.98 11.05
C GLU A 229 -9.55 2.47 11.11
N ILE A 230 -8.46 2.02 11.73
CA ILE A 230 -8.24 0.61 12.06
C ILE A 230 -9.20 0.24 13.20
N LYS A 231 -9.95 -0.84 13.01
CA LYS A 231 -10.90 -1.37 13.99
C LYS A 231 -10.36 -2.56 14.76
N GLU A 232 -9.57 -3.39 14.10
CA GLU A 232 -9.08 -4.65 14.67
C GLU A 232 -7.71 -5.00 14.09
N VAL A 233 -6.83 -5.54 14.94
CA VAL A 233 -5.62 -6.23 14.51
C VAL A 233 -5.49 -7.55 15.25
N LYS A 234 -5.23 -8.63 14.52
CA LYS A 234 -5.15 -10.01 15.02
C LYS A 234 -3.97 -10.75 14.41
N LYS A 235 -3.38 -11.67 15.19
CA LYS A 235 -2.45 -12.67 14.67
C LYS A 235 -3.23 -13.87 14.20
N GLU A 236 -2.92 -14.36 13.00
CA GLU A 236 -3.67 -15.45 12.36
C GLU A 236 -2.77 -16.20 11.38
N THR A 237 -2.98 -17.51 11.24
CA THR A 237 -2.34 -18.30 10.19
C THR A 237 -3.26 -18.33 8.98
N PHE A 238 -2.74 -17.94 7.83
CA PHE A 238 -3.53 -17.90 6.61
C PHE A 238 -3.34 -19.15 5.76
N ASN A 239 -4.37 -19.52 5.00
CA ASN A 239 -4.20 -20.47 3.92
C ASN A 239 -3.30 -19.82 2.84
N PRO A 240 -2.23 -20.48 2.35
CA PRO A 240 -1.39 -19.91 1.30
C PRO A 240 -2.15 -19.46 0.05
N GLN A 241 -3.28 -20.12 -0.27
CA GLN A 241 -4.15 -19.76 -1.39
C GLN A 241 -4.82 -18.40 -1.23
N THR A 242 -4.90 -17.84 -0.02
CA THR A 242 -5.37 -16.48 0.23
C THR A 242 -4.49 -15.44 -0.48
N PHE A 243 -3.21 -15.77 -0.72
CA PHE A 243 -2.25 -14.89 -1.39
C PHE A 243 -1.99 -15.31 -2.85
N GLU A 244 -2.92 -16.05 -3.45
CA GLU A 244 -2.89 -16.42 -4.87
C GLU A 244 -4.11 -15.83 -5.58
N VAL A 245 -4.01 -15.66 -6.89
CA VAL A 245 -5.17 -15.30 -7.72
C VAL A 245 -6.20 -16.44 -7.66
N PRO A 246 -7.49 -16.16 -7.39
CA PRO A 246 -8.49 -17.22 -7.32
C PRO A 246 -8.64 -17.95 -8.66
N LYS A 247 -8.92 -19.26 -8.58
CA LYS A 247 -9.13 -20.09 -9.77
C LYS A 247 -10.27 -19.54 -10.64
N GLY A 248 -10.06 -19.57 -11.96
CA GLY A 248 -11.04 -19.13 -12.96
C GLY A 248 -11.03 -17.63 -13.26
N TYR A 249 -10.14 -16.85 -12.63
CA TYR A 249 -9.96 -15.44 -12.97
C TYR A 249 -9.16 -15.30 -14.26
N LYS A 250 -9.54 -14.32 -15.08
CA LYS A 250 -8.88 -14.04 -16.36
C LYS A 250 -7.77 -13.03 -16.18
N LYS A 251 -6.57 -13.33 -16.70
CA LYS A 251 -5.49 -12.35 -16.78
C LYS A 251 -5.84 -11.33 -17.85
N GLU A 252 -5.88 -10.06 -17.48
CA GLU A 252 -5.95 -8.94 -18.41
C GLU A 252 -4.54 -8.46 -18.76
N LYS A 253 -4.39 -7.91 -19.96
CA LYS A 253 -3.14 -7.26 -20.32
C LYS A 253 -2.95 -6.05 -19.41
N PHE A 254 -1.76 -5.96 -18.85
CA PHE A 254 -1.37 -4.74 -18.19
C PHE A 254 -1.26 -3.63 -19.26
N GLY A 255 -1.96 -2.51 -19.02
CA GLY A 255 -2.12 -1.42 -19.97
C GLY A 255 -0.81 -0.68 -20.18
N ILE A 256 0.00 -1.19 -21.10
CA ILE A 256 1.01 -0.42 -21.79
C ILE A 256 0.73 -0.68 -23.27
N GLU A 257 -0.08 0.17 -23.90
CA GLU A 257 -0.21 0.12 -25.36
C GLU A 257 1.19 0.30 -25.99
N GLU A 258 1.50 -0.54 -26.98
CA GLU A 258 2.70 -0.48 -27.81
C GLU A 258 2.54 0.57 -28.91
#